data_AF-A0A7C8DHP9-F1
#
_entry.id   AF-A0A7C8DHP9-F1
#
_cell.length_a   1.000
_cell.length_b   1.000
_cell.length_c   1.000
_cell.angle_alpha   90.00
_cell.angle_beta   90.00
_cell.angle_gamma   90.00
#
_symmetry.space_group_name_H-M   'P 1'
#
loop_
_entity.id
_entity.type
_entity.pdbx_description
1 polymer ?
#
loop_
_entity_poly.entity_id
_entity_poly.type
_entity_poly.pdbx_seq_one_letter_code
_entity_poly.pdbx_strand_id
1 'polypeptide(L)'
;MPTDYRMPLWLLKLGALINVYFLMTTLGLSADVADPHVVIPAQILFAVSAYRCLFPNRYKDNVVLHDTVLSSTLVTRVLATFVEVAWIYQFSHLIRLQNEAHVGWVDALSWLMLIQVLISQAFVWGAIVTGRLSYYFYEELGWGVIFAANTVASAYLYSTAEGLGETEILLQLNLLFGLFYLPWQLIHVRALHADAATNDKRNPVSWSSIKGRLGDSLHQRTRATDADSWGGAVGLTWMVAYWASLIPVWVHQVVLVLTR
;
A
#
# COMPACT_ATOMS: atom_id res chain seq x y z
N MET A 1 -26.57 15.24 -7.87
CA MET A 1 -25.96 15.78 -6.63
C MET A 1 -24.62 15.09 -6.45
N PRO A 2 -23.53 15.80 -6.13
CA PRO A 2 -22.25 15.15 -5.81
C PRO A 2 -22.47 14.21 -4.63
N THR A 3 -21.98 12.98 -4.72
CA THR A 3 -22.07 12.01 -3.61
C THR A 3 -21.17 12.48 -2.47
N ASP A 4 -21.71 12.63 -1.25
CA ASP A 4 -20.93 13.01 -0.07
C ASP A 4 -20.33 11.76 0.60
N TYR A 5 -19.01 11.76 0.78
CA TYR A 5 -18.25 10.70 1.44
C TYR A 5 -17.97 10.98 2.92
N ARG A 6 -18.58 12.00 3.52
CA ARG A 6 -18.41 12.31 4.95
C ARG A 6 -18.56 11.07 5.82
N MET A 7 -19.66 10.33 5.71
CA MET A 7 -19.89 9.14 6.55
C MET A 7 -18.83 8.04 6.30
N PRO A 8 -18.56 7.58 5.07
CA PRO A 8 -17.46 6.65 4.80
C PRO A 8 -16.10 7.06 5.38
N LEU A 9 -15.74 8.34 5.24
CA LEU A 9 -14.46 8.87 5.74
C LEU A 9 -14.38 8.84 7.27
N TRP A 10 -15.50 9.10 7.97
CA TRP A 10 -15.57 8.96 9.42
C TRP A 10 -15.57 7.50 9.88
N LEU A 11 -16.12 6.57 9.08
CA LEU A 11 -16.09 5.14 9.40
C LEU A 11 -14.68 4.54 9.34
N LEU A 12 -13.72 5.18 8.66
CA LEU A 12 -12.30 4.78 8.70
C LEU A 12 -11.75 4.71 10.13
N LYS A 13 -12.32 5.46 11.08
CA LYS A 13 -11.94 5.38 12.51
C LYS A 13 -12.12 3.99 13.10
N LEU A 14 -13.06 3.19 12.59
CA LEU A 14 -13.20 1.78 12.98
C LEU A 14 -12.00 0.97 12.51
N GLY A 15 -11.49 1.25 11.30
CA GLY A 15 -10.24 0.69 10.80
C GLY A 15 -9.05 1.01 11.70
N ALA A 16 -9.02 2.21 12.30
CA ALA A 16 -7.97 2.55 13.27
C ALA A 16 -8.02 1.63 14.51
N LEU A 17 -9.21 1.33 15.03
CA LEU A 17 -9.37 0.42 16.16
C LEU A 17 -8.91 -1.01 15.83
N ILE A 18 -9.25 -1.50 14.62
CA ILE A 18 -8.81 -2.81 14.13
C ILE A 18 -7.28 -2.87 14.05
N ASN A 19 -6.66 -1.86 13.46
CA ASN A 19 -5.20 -1.80 13.34
C ASN A 19 -4.50 -1.67 14.71
N VAL A 20 -5.05 -0.89 15.64
CA VAL A 20 -4.53 -0.83 17.01
C VAL A 20 -4.63 -2.19 17.68
N TYR A 21 -5.75 -2.91 17.51
CA TYR A 21 -5.88 -4.27 18.02
C TYR A 21 -4.79 -5.19 17.44
N PHE A 22 -4.59 -5.22 16.12
CA PHE A 22 -3.52 -6.03 15.50
C PHE A 22 -2.12 -5.64 15.99
N LEU A 23 -1.85 -4.35 16.13
CA LEU A 23 -0.59 -3.86 16.70
C LEU A 23 -0.38 -4.38 18.12
N MET A 24 -1.38 -4.27 19.00
CA MET A 24 -1.27 -4.74 20.38
C MET A 24 -1.09 -6.25 20.45
N THR A 25 -1.77 -7.04 19.60
CA THR A 25 -1.58 -8.50 19.56
C THR A 25 -0.18 -8.89 19.12
N THR A 26 0.42 -8.15 18.19
CA THR A 26 1.77 -8.45 17.67
C THR A 26 2.90 -7.93 18.56
N LEU A 27 2.65 -6.90 19.36
CA LEU A 27 3.59 -6.44 20.40
C LEU A 27 3.66 -7.41 21.60
N GLY A 28 2.62 -8.22 21.82
CA GLY A 28 2.57 -9.21 22.90
C GLY A 28 3.25 -10.53 22.58
N LEU A 29 3.79 -10.72 21.37
CA LEU A 29 4.46 -11.95 20.96
C LEU A 29 5.86 -12.05 21.59
N SER A 30 6.24 -13.24 22.06
CA SER A 30 7.59 -13.49 22.57
C SER A 30 8.61 -13.48 21.43
N ALA A 31 9.79 -12.90 21.68
CA ALA A 31 10.90 -12.88 20.73
C ALA A 31 11.40 -14.28 20.37
N ASP A 32 11.17 -15.28 21.23
CA ASP A 32 11.59 -16.67 20.99
C ASP A 32 10.71 -17.41 19.97
N VAL A 33 9.53 -16.86 19.66
CA VAL A 33 8.52 -17.48 18.76
C VAL A 33 8.32 -16.67 17.48
N ALA A 34 8.65 -15.37 17.50
CA ALA A 34 8.35 -14.45 16.41
C ALA A 34 9.56 -14.15 15.52
N ASP A 35 9.50 -14.52 14.23
CA ASP A 35 10.46 -14.05 13.24
C ASP A 35 10.38 -12.50 13.12
N PRO A 36 11.45 -11.75 13.46
CA PRO A 36 11.46 -10.29 13.38
C PRO A 36 11.25 -9.77 11.96
N HIS A 37 11.62 -10.54 10.93
CA HIS A 37 11.42 -10.19 9.52
C HIS A 37 9.95 -10.26 9.10
N VAL A 38 9.10 -10.90 9.92
CA VAL A 38 7.65 -10.95 9.74
C VAL A 38 6.97 -9.94 10.65
N VAL A 39 7.31 -9.93 11.93
CA VAL A 39 6.56 -9.15 12.93
C VAL A 39 6.85 -7.65 12.87
N ILE A 40 8.10 -7.23 12.66
CA ILE A 40 8.43 -5.80 12.62
C ILE A 40 7.74 -5.11 11.43
N PRO A 41 7.77 -5.64 10.20
CA PRO A 41 7.00 -5.06 9.10
C PRO A 41 5.50 -5.00 9.36
N ALA A 42 4.92 -6.02 9.99
CA ALA A 42 3.51 -6.04 10.34
C ALA A 42 3.14 -4.91 11.33
N GLN A 43 3.96 -4.74 12.37
CA GLN A 43 3.76 -3.67 13.36
C GLN A 43 3.85 -2.28 12.72
N ILE A 44 4.82 -2.05 11.82
CA ILE A 44 4.92 -0.81 11.03
C ILE A 44 3.62 -0.60 10.25
N LEU A 45 3.13 -1.66 9.59
CA LEU A 45 1.90 -1.59 8.81
C LEU A 45 0.68 -1.25 9.66
N PHE A 46 0.48 -1.89 10.80
CA PHE A 46 -0.64 -1.61 11.67
C PHE A 46 -0.58 -0.20 12.25
N ALA A 47 0.59 0.25 12.70
CA ALA A 47 0.77 1.60 13.25
C ALA A 47 0.47 2.68 12.20
N VAL A 48 1.01 2.54 10.99
CA VAL A 48 0.78 3.50 9.90
C VAL A 48 -0.65 3.42 9.38
N SER A 49 -1.22 2.23 9.27
CA SER A 49 -2.62 2.05 8.84
C SER A 49 -3.61 2.66 9.83
N ALA A 50 -3.38 2.49 11.14
CA ALA A 50 -4.14 3.19 12.17
C ALA A 50 -4.03 4.71 12.00
N TYR A 51 -2.83 5.22 11.78
CA TYR A 51 -2.59 6.64 11.51
C TYR A 51 -3.35 7.13 10.27
N ARG A 52 -3.28 6.40 9.14
CA ARG A 52 -3.97 6.73 7.88
C ARG A 52 -5.49 6.70 8.02
N CYS A 53 -6.02 5.81 8.85
CA CYS A 53 -7.44 5.79 9.21
C CYS A 53 -7.86 6.99 10.08
N LEU A 54 -6.96 7.47 10.95
CA LEU A 54 -7.21 8.66 11.76
C LEU A 54 -7.08 9.95 10.95
N PHE A 55 -6.10 10.03 10.06
CA PHE A 55 -5.78 11.20 9.25
C PHE A 55 -5.79 10.86 7.76
N PRO A 56 -6.97 10.51 7.20
CA PRO A 56 -7.05 10.18 5.79
C PRO A 56 -6.76 11.42 4.95
N ASN A 57 -6.01 11.22 3.88
CA ASN A 57 -5.77 12.23 2.87
C ASN A 57 -5.60 11.61 1.50
N ARG A 58 -5.82 12.42 0.47
CA ARG A 58 -5.49 12.12 -0.93
C ARG A 58 -4.43 13.11 -1.38
N TYR A 59 -3.37 12.59 -2.00
CA TYR A 59 -2.22 13.40 -2.38
C TYR A 59 -2.54 14.40 -3.50
N LYS A 60 -3.40 14.00 -4.46
CA LYS A 60 -3.92 14.92 -5.48
C LYS A 60 -4.67 16.06 -4.79
N ASP A 61 -4.23 17.29 -5.07
CA ASP A 61 -4.78 18.55 -4.53
C ASP A 61 -4.72 18.69 -3.00
N ASN A 62 -3.91 17.87 -2.32
CA ASN A 62 -3.73 17.87 -0.87
C ASN A 62 -5.05 17.79 -0.10
N VAL A 63 -5.97 16.92 -0.56
CA VAL A 63 -7.31 16.78 0.02
C VAL A 63 -7.24 16.06 1.36
N VAL A 64 -7.86 16.65 2.39
CA VAL A 64 -7.85 16.12 3.76
C VAL A 64 -9.23 16.11 4.40
N LEU A 65 -9.44 15.20 5.36
CA LEU A 65 -10.61 15.25 6.23
C LEU A 65 -10.43 16.27 7.38
N HIS A 66 -9.23 16.30 7.96
CA HIS A 66 -8.87 17.15 9.10
C HIS A 66 -7.83 18.17 8.66
N ASP A 67 -8.06 19.45 8.93
CA ASP A 67 -7.06 20.50 8.66
C ASP A 67 -6.02 20.54 9.80
N THR A 68 -5.12 19.57 9.78
CA THR A 68 -3.99 19.46 10.73
C THR A 68 -2.73 19.05 10.00
N VAL A 69 -1.56 19.41 10.52
CA VAL A 69 -0.26 19.01 9.94
C VAL A 69 -0.13 17.49 9.80
N LEU A 70 -0.78 16.73 10.68
CA LEU A 70 -0.81 15.26 10.62
C LEU A 70 -1.51 14.74 9.34
N SER A 71 -2.47 15.48 8.79
CA SER A 71 -3.12 15.13 7.53
C SER A 71 -2.36 15.63 6.29
N SER A 72 -1.21 16.29 6.45
CA SER A 72 -0.42 16.77 5.31
C SER A 72 0.08 15.63 4.43
N THR A 73 0.10 15.87 3.12
CA THR A 73 0.61 14.92 2.12
C THR A 73 2.04 14.48 2.46
N LEU A 74 2.91 15.41 2.87
CA LEU A 74 4.29 15.09 3.19
C LEU A 74 4.40 14.04 4.31
N VAL A 75 3.76 14.31 5.46
CA VAL A 75 3.84 13.41 6.63
C VAL A 75 3.24 12.04 6.29
N THR A 76 2.03 12.03 5.72
CA THR A 76 1.38 10.76 5.37
C THR A 76 2.17 9.98 4.33
N ARG A 77 2.83 10.66 3.39
CA ARG A 77 3.56 10.01 2.31
C ARG A 77 4.86 9.41 2.80
N VAL A 78 5.58 10.10 3.69
CA VAL A 78 6.76 9.53 4.36
C VAL A 78 6.38 8.24 5.07
N LEU A 79 5.33 8.28 5.89
CA LEU A 79 4.86 7.08 6.59
C LEU A 79 4.41 5.99 5.63
N ALA A 80 3.64 6.34 4.60
CA ALA A 80 3.18 5.42 3.57
C ALA A 80 4.36 4.76 2.81
N THR A 81 5.43 5.50 2.54
CA THR A 81 6.65 4.96 1.90
C THR A 81 7.31 3.90 2.77
N PHE A 82 7.45 4.15 4.07
CA PHE A 82 8.04 3.16 4.99
C PHE A 82 7.19 1.89 5.09
N VAL A 83 5.87 2.02 5.26
CA VAL A 83 4.98 0.85 5.34
C VAL A 83 4.92 0.07 4.04
N GLU A 84 4.87 0.74 2.89
CA GLU A 84 4.81 0.08 1.58
C GLU A 84 6.05 -0.77 1.33
N VAL A 85 7.24 -0.25 1.66
CA VAL A 85 8.49 -1.01 1.57
C VAL A 85 8.53 -2.15 2.58
N ALA A 86 8.13 -1.90 3.83
CA ALA A 86 8.10 -2.94 4.87
C ALA A 86 7.14 -4.07 4.50
N TRP A 87 5.95 -3.75 3.99
CA TRP A 87 4.95 -4.72 3.58
C TRP A 87 5.46 -5.61 2.44
N ILE A 88 6.00 -5.02 1.39
CA ILE A 88 6.56 -5.79 0.27
C ILE A 88 7.78 -6.60 0.70
N TYR A 89 8.58 -6.09 1.64
CA TYR A 89 9.65 -6.85 2.26
C TYR A 89 9.13 -8.09 2.98
N GLN A 90 8.06 -7.96 3.77
CA GLN A 90 7.44 -9.09 4.46
C GLN A 90 6.96 -10.17 3.49
N PHE A 91 6.31 -9.78 2.39
CA PHE A 91 5.81 -10.73 1.39
C PHE A 91 6.94 -11.38 0.60
N SER A 92 7.95 -10.60 0.25
CA SER A 92 9.18 -11.09 -0.36
C SER A 92 9.87 -12.12 0.54
N HIS A 93 9.90 -11.88 1.85
CA HIS A 93 10.41 -12.83 2.85
C HIS A 93 9.56 -14.09 2.95
N LEU A 94 8.23 -13.95 3.00
CA LEU A 94 7.29 -15.07 3.02
C LEU A 94 7.50 -16.02 1.83
N ILE A 95 7.62 -15.47 0.61
CA ILE A 95 7.88 -16.28 -0.60
C ILE A 95 9.17 -17.08 -0.46
N ARG A 96 10.23 -16.48 0.09
CA ARG A 96 11.52 -17.18 0.30
C ARG A 96 11.43 -18.24 1.39
N LEU A 97 10.70 -17.97 2.48
CA LEU A 97 10.49 -18.96 3.55
C LEU A 97 9.80 -20.21 3.01
N GLN A 98 8.84 -20.04 2.10
CA GLN A 98 8.10 -21.14 1.48
C GLN A 98 8.85 -21.82 0.32
N ASN A 99 9.96 -21.24 -0.14
CA ASN A 99 10.81 -21.78 -1.21
C ASN A 99 11.86 -22.76 -0.67
N GLU A 100 11.43 -23.84 -0.02
CA GLU A 100 12.33 -24.82 0.61
C GLU A 100 13.31 -25.48 -0.37
N ALA A 101 12.88 -25.65 -1.63
CA ALA A 101 13.72 -26.21 -2.69
C ALA A 101 14.75 -25.21 -3.26
N HIS A 102 14.80 -23.97 -2.74
CA HIS A 102 15.71 -22.90 -3.16
C HIS A 102 15.69 -22.67 -4.68
N VAL A 103 14.49 -22.63 -5.25
CA VAL A 103 14.31 -22.44 -6.69
C VAL A 103 14.70 -21.01 -7.05
N GLY A 104 15.82 -20.86 -7.76
CA GLY A 104 16.47 -19.55 -7.94
C GLY A 104 15.61 -18.48 -8.64
N TRP A 105 14.68 -18.86 -9.52
CA TRP A 105 13.80 -17.87 -10.16
C TRP A 105 12.70 -17.37 -9.21
N VAL A 106 12.26 -18.19 -8.24
CA VAL A 106 11.32 -17.76 -7.18
C VAL A 106 11.99 -16.73 -6.29
N ASP A 107 13.25 -16.96 -5.91
CA ASP A 107 14.05 -15.98 -5.17
C ASP A 107 14.23 -14.69 -5.97
N ALA A 108 14.52 -14.80 -7.28
CA ALA A 108 14.66 -13.64 -8.16
C ALA A 108 13.36 -12.81 -8.23
N LEU A 109 12.18 -13.45 -8.31
CA LEU A 109 10.90 -12.75 -8.25
C LEU A 109 10.68 -12.07 -6.90
N SER A 110 11.05 -12.72 -5.79
CA SER A 110 10.94 -12.12 -4.46
C SER A 110 11.77 -10.84 -4.34
N TRP A 111 13.00 -10.82 -4.89
CA TRP A 111 13.86 -9.64 -4.88
C TRP A 111 13.40 -8.58 -5.87
N LEU A 112 12.86 -8.99 -7.02
CA LEU A 112 12.26 -8.08 -7.98
C LEU A 112 11.14 -7.24 -7.33
N MET A 113 10.29 -7.87 -6.51
CA MET A 113 9.23 -7.14 -5.78
C MET A 113 9.80 -6.00 -4.92
N LEU A 114 10.90 -6.26 -4.22
CA LEU A 114 11.58 -5.26 -3.39
C LEU A 114 12.20 -4.11 -4.20
N ILE A 115 12.88 -4.44 -5.28
CA ILE A 115 13.44 -3.41 -6.18
C ILE A 115 12.32 -2.57 -6.78
N GLN A 116 11.24 -3.22 -7.21
CA GLN A 116 10.11 -2.58 -7.85
C GLN A 116 9.36 -1.65 -6.90
N VAL A 117 9.17 -2.00 -5.62
CA VAL A 117 8.51 -1.08 -4.67
C VAL A 117 9.33 0.19 -4.48
N LEU A 118 10.67 0.10 -4.41
CA LEU A 118 11.54 1.28 -4.30
C LEU A 118 11.44 2.19 -5.54
N ILE A 119 11.36 1.60 -6.73
CA ILE A 119 11.12 2.32 -7.98
C ILE A 119 9.74 3.01 -7.95
N SER A 120 8.70 2.30 -7.49
CA SER A 120 7.35 2.88 -7.33
C SER A 120 7.36 4.05 -6.35
N GLN A 121 8.08 3.97 -5.23
CA GLN A 121 8.22 5.09 -4.30
C GLN A 121 8.88 6.31 -4.97
N ALA A 122 9.90 6.10 -5.79
CA ALA A 122 10.54 7.19 -6.53
C ALA A 122 9.54 7.90 -7.48
N PHE A 123 8.66 7.14 -8.13
CA PHE A 123 7.60 7.72 -8.96
C PHE A 123 6.58 8.52 -8.14
N VAL A 124 6.11 7.99 -7.01
CA VAL A 124 5.19 8.71 -6.12
C VAL A 124 5.77 10.04 -5.65
N TRP A 125 7.01 10.01 -5.17
CA TRP A 125 7.70 11.22 -4.74
C TRP A 125 7.92 12.17 -5.93
N GLY A 126 8.28 11.62 -7.09
CA GLY A 126 8.32 12.36 -8.35
C GLY A 126 7.00 13.08 -8.64
N ALA A 127 5.86 12.41 -8.51
CA ALA A 127 4.54 12.99 -8.73
C ALA A 127 4.27 14.16 -7.78
N ILE A 128 4.62 14.02 -6.51
CA ILE A 128 4.41 15.06 -5.49
C ILE A 128 5.31 16.26 -5.73
N VAL A 129 6.62 16.06 -5.93
CA VAL A 129 7.58 17.16 -6.03
C VAL A 129 7.52 17.88 -7.38
N THR A 130 7.09 17.20 -8.44
CA THR A 130 6.94 17.82 -9.77
C THR A 130 5.50 18.24 -10.08
N GLY A 131 4.52 17.70 -9.35
CA GLY A 131 3.09 17.86 -9.65
C GLY A 131 2.65 17.12 -10.91
N ARG A 132 3.45 16.16 -11.41
CA ARG A 132 3.14 15.40 -12.63
C ARG A 132 2.35 14.14 -12.30
N LEU A 133 1.10 14.08 -12.77
CA LEU A 133 0.20 12.96 -12.49
C LEU A 133 0.60 11.68 -13.23
N SER A 134 1.34 11.80 -14.34
CA SER A 134 1.87 10.66 -15.09
C SER A 134 2.78 9.76 -14.25
N TYR A 135 3.42 10.27 -13.19
CA TYR A 135 4.21 9.43 -12.31
C TYR A 135 3.37 8.49 -11.43
N TYR A 136 2.14 8.85 -11.05
CA TYR A 136 1.23 7.92 -10.36
C TYR A 136 0.84 6.74 -11.25
N PHE A 137 0.75 6.94 -12.57
CA PHE A 137 0.54 5.84 -13.50
C PHE A 137 1.70 4.83 -13.47
N TYR A 138 2.95 5.30 -13.46
CA TYR A 138 4.11 4.42 -13.42
C TYR A 138 4.29 3.71 -12.08
N GLU A 139 3.95 4.38 -10.97
CA GLU A 139 3.86 3.74 -9.66
C GLU A 139 2.91 2.54 -9.70
N GLU A 140 1.67 2.75 -10.16
CA GLU A 140 0.63 1.71 -10.19
C GLU A 140 0.98 0.58 -11.16
N LEU A 141 1.68 0.87 -12.26
CA LEU A 141 2.24 -0.16 -13.11
C LEU A 141 3.25 -1.03 -12.34
N GLY A 142 4.10 -0.41 -11.52
CA GLY A 142 5.03 -1.11 -10.64
C GLY A 142 4.32 -1.99 -9.61
N TRP A 143 3.23 -1.52 -9.00
CA TRP A 143 2.38 -2.35 -8.13
C TRP A 143 1.81 -3.56 -8.88
N GLY A 144 1.39 -3.39 -10.13
CA GLY A 144 0.98 -4.50 -10.99
C GLY A 144 2.08 -5.55 -11.20
N VAL A 145 3.33 -5.11 -11.43
CA VAL A 145 4.48 -6.02 -11.56
C VAL A 145 4.76 -6.77 -10.26
N ILE A 146 4.71 -6.10 -9.10
CA ILE A 146 4.93 -6.71 -7.79
C ILE A 146 3.92 -7.84 -7.54
N PHE A 147 2.63 -7.57 -7.72
CA PHE A 147 1.60 -8.57 -7.45
C PHE A 147 1.54 -9.66 -8.52
N ALA A 148 1.92 -9.38 -9.76
CA ALA A 148 2.09 -10.42 -10.77
C ALA A 148 3.24 -11.37 -10.39
N ALA A 149 4.39 -10.84 -9.98
CA ALA A 149 5.52 -11.63 -9.49
C ALA A 149 5.13 -12.48 -8.27
N ASN A 150 4.46 -11.88 -7.28
CA ASN A 150 3.96 -12.59 -6.10
C ASN A 150 2.99 -13.72 -6.46
N THR A 151 2.06 -13.47 -7.39
CA THR A 151 1.06 -14.46 -7.83
C THR A 151 1.72 -15.62 -8.55
N VAL A 152 2.67 -15.35 -9.46
CA VAL A 152 3.39 -16.39 -10.22
C VAL A 152 4.25 -17.24 -9.28
N ALA A 153 5.01 -16.61 -8.38
CA ALA A 153 5.79 -17.32 -7.37
C ALA A 153 4.88 -18.19 -6.48
N SER A 154 3.76 -17.63 -6.01
CA SER A 154 2.83 -18.36 -5.15
C SER A 154 2.16 -19.52 -5.87
N ALA A 155 1.80 -19.37 -7.15
CA ALA A 155 1.18 -20.44 -7.95
C ALA A 155 2.13 -21.62 -8.14
N TYR A 156 3.41 -21.32 -8.37
CA TYR A 156 4.42 -22.35 -8.49
C TYR A 156 4.66 -23.07 -7.15
N LEU A 157 4.87 -22.32 -6.07
CA LEU A 157 5.07 -22.92 -4.75
C LEU A 157 3.84 -23.75 -4.34
N TYR A 158 2.64 -23.25 -4.58
CA TYR A 158 1.40 -23.98 -4.28
C TYR A 158 1.27 -25.30 -5.06
N SER A 159 1.83 -25.37 -6.28
CA SER A 159 1.74 -26.58 -7.12
C SER A 159 2.91 -27.54 -6.97
N THR A 160 4.01 -27.14 -6.32
CA THR A 160 5.26 -27.91 -6.30
C THR A 160 5.86 -28.12 -4.92
N ALA A 161 5.52 -27.30 -3.93
CA ALA A 161 6.01 -27.49 -2.57
C ALA A 161 5.26 -28.65 -1.90
N GLU A 162 6.02 -29.56 -1.31
CA GLU A 162 5.50 -30.63 -0.46
C GLU A 162 5.41 -30.12 1.00
N GLY A 163 4.48 -30.65 1.79
CA GLY A 163 4.48 -30.40 3.24
C GLY A 163 4.09 -28.98 3.69
N LEU A 164 3.40 -28.19 2.87
CA LEU A 164 3.03 -26.79 3.16
C LEU A 164 2.29 -26.56 4.50
N GLY A 165 1.60 -27.57 5.02
CA GLY A 165 0.97 -27.54 6.34
C GLY A 165 0.07 -26.32 6.54
N GLU A 166 0.23 -25.64 7.68
CA GLU A 166 -0.55 -24.44 7.98
C GLU A 166 -0.20 -23.23 7.09
N THR A 167 0.95 -23.22 6.42
CA THR A 167 1.39 -22.09 5.57
C THR A 167 0.74 -22.09 4.19
N GLU A 168 0.08 -23.19 3.78
CA GLU A 168 -0.63 -23.31 2.51
C GLU A 168 -1.66 -22.18 2.34
N ILE A 169 -2.37 -21.82 3.41
CA ILE A 169 -3.38 -20.75 3.40
C ILE A 169 -2.79 -19.41 2.95
N LEU A 170 -1.51 -19.15 3.23
CA LEU A 170 -0.85 -17.91 2.85
C LEU A 170 -0.65 -17.83 1.33
N LEU A 171 -0.31 -18.95 0.69
CA LEU A 171 -0.22 -19.04 -0.77
C LEU A 171 -1.61 -18.89 -1.40
N GLN A 172 -2.64 -19.53 -0.83
CA GLN A 172 -4.02 -19.38 -1.29
C GLN A 172 -4.49 -17.92 -1.20
N LEU A 173 -4.16 -17.21 -0.12
CA LEU A 173 -4.46 -15.78 0.02
C LEU A 173 -3.72 -14.93 -1.02
N ASN A 174 -2.43 -15.21 -1.28
CA ASN A 174 -1.67 -14.54 -2.35
C ASN A 174 -2.32 -14.71 -3.72
N LEU A 175 -2.76 -15.94 -4.03
CA LEU A 175 -3.43 -16.28 -5.29
C LEU A 175 -4.79 -15.62 -5.41
N LEU A 176 -5.59 -15.66 -4.34
CA LEU A 176 -6.90 -15.02 -4.29
C LEU A 176 -6.77 -13.50 -4.50
N PHE A 177 -5.79 -12.89 -3.84
CA PHE A 177 -5.51 -11.47 -4.04
C PHE A 177 -5.10 -11.20 -5.48
N GLY A 178 -4.16 -11.95 -6.05
CA GLY A 178 -3.74 -11.82 -7.44
C GLY A 178 -4.90 -11.93 -8.44
N LEU A 179 -5.79 -12.89 -8.22
CA LEU A 179 -6.97 -13.14 -9.06
C LEU A 179 -7.90 -11.94 -9.16
N PHE A 180 -8.12 -11.21 -8.06
CA PHE A 180 -9.01 -10.04 -8.05
C PHE A 180 -8.27 -8.72 -8.31
N TYR A 181 -7.08 -8.56 -7.72
CA TYR A 181 -6.29 -7.35 -7.81
C TYR A 181 -5.79 -7.09 -9.22
N LEU A 182 -5.23 -8.08 -9.92
CA LEU A 182 -4.60 -7.84 -11.23
C LEU A 182 -5.62 -7.39 -12.29
N PRO A 183 -6.82 -7.99 -12.43
CA PRO A 183 -7.85 -7.47 -13.33
C PRO A 183 -8.33 -6.07 -12.94
N TRP A 184 -8.51 -5.82 -11.64
CA TRP A 184 -8.89 -4.51 -11.14
C TRP A 184 -7.81 -3.45 -11.42
N GLN A 185 -6.53 -3.82 -11.31
CA GLN A 185 -5.40 -2.95 -11.57
C GLN A 185 -5.35 -2.47 -13.02
N LEU A 186 -5.75 -3.30 -13.98
CA LEU A 186 -5.88 -2.89 -15.37
C LEU A 186 -6.91 -1.76 -15.55
N ILE A 187 -8.01 -1.82 -14.81
CA ILE A 187 -9.04 -0.75 -14.81
C ILE A 187 -8.46 0.51 -14.17
N HIS A 188 -7.78 0.37 -13.02
CA HIS A 188 -7.21 1.49 -12.29
C HIS A 188 -6.14 2.24 -13.10
N VAL A 189 -5.18 1.53 -13.68
CA VAL A 189 -4.10 2.08 -14.50
C VAL A 189 -4.65 2.80 -15.73
N ARG A 190 -5.70 2.28 -16.37
CA ARG A 190 -6.39 2.98 -17.48
C ARG A 190 -7.02 4.29 -17.04
N ALA A 191 -7.66 4.32 -15.86
CA ALA A 191 -8.24 5.54 -15.32
C ALA A 191 -7.17 6.61 -15.03
N LEU A 192 -6.03 6.20 -14.46
CA LEU A 192 -4.90 7.12 -14.21
C LEU A 192 -4.26 7.63 -15.50
N HIS A 193 -4.13 6.77 -16.52
CA HIS A 193 -3.62 7.21 -17.81
C HIS A 193 -4.53 8.28 -18.44
N ALA A 194 -5.85 8.11 -18.35
CA ALA A 194 -6.80 9.10 -18.83
C ALA A 194 -6.74 10.42 -18.03
N ASP A 195 -6.61 10.34 -16.70
CA ASP A 195 -6.45 11.53 -15.84
C ASP A 195 -5.12 12.25 -16.13
N ALA A 196 -4.02 11.53 -16.32
CA ALA A 196 -2.75 12.12 -16.72
C ALA A 196 -2.81 12.75 -18.12
N ALA A 197 -3.44 12.09 -19.09
CA ALA A 197 -3.57 12.64 -20.44
C ALA A 197 -4.33 13.99 -20.47
N THR A 198 -5.23 14.22 -19.52
CA THR A 198 -6.08 15.41 -19.44
C THR A 198 -5.54 16.48 -18.49
N ASN A 199 -5.01 16.09 -17.34
CA ASN A 199 -4.70 16.99 -16.22
C ASN A 199 -3.20 17.12 -15.92
N ASP A 200 -2.33 16.41 -16.64
CA ASP A 200 -0.89 16.47 -16.36
C ASP A 200 -0.31 17.84 -16.78
N LYS A 201 0.24 18.55 -15.81
CA LYS A 201 0.80 19.89 -16.02
C LYS A 201 2.19 19.75 -16.64
N ARG A 202 2.30 20.03 -17.94
CA ARG A 202 3.57 19.99 -18.71
C ARG A 202 4.52 21.16 -18.44
N ASN A 203 4.38 21.84 -17.31
CA ASN A 203 5.26 22.95 -16.99
C ASN A 203 6.71 22.46 -16.79
N PRO A 204 7.72 23.28 -17.16
CA PRO A 204 9.11 22.95 -16.89
C PRO A 204 9.32 22.75 -15.39
N VAL A 205 9.96 21.63 -15.03
CA VAL A 205 10.32 21.36 -13.63
C VAL A 205 11.56 22.17 -13.30
N SER A 206 11.45 23.05 -12.30
CA SER A 206 12.57 23.83 -11.78
C SER A 206 12.80 23.53 -10.30
N TRP A 207 14.00 23.81 -9.80
CA TRP A 207 14.32 23.62 -8.38
C TRP A 207 13.44 24.48 -7.46
N SER A 208 13.09 25.70 -7.87
CA SER A 208 12.18 26.55 -7.12
C SER A 208 10.76 25.96 -7.08
N SER A 209 10.28 25.38 -8.19
CA SER A 209 8.98 24.69 -8.20
C SER A 209 8.98 23.45 -7.31
N ILE A 210 10.08 22.68 -7.28
CA ILE A 210 10.21 21.49 -6.41
C ILE A 210 10.14 21.89 -4.94
N LYS A 211 10.90 22.92 -4.54
CA LYS A 211 10.86 23.43 -3.17
C LYS A 211 9.47 23.95 -2.79
N GLY A 212 8.82 24.68 -3.70
CA GLY A 212 7.45 25.15 -3.53
C GLY A 212 6.49 23.98 -3.28
N ARG A 213 6.54 22.95 -4.13
CA ARG A 213 5.69 21.75 -4.01
C ARG A 213 5.92 20.95 -2.74
N LEU A 214 7.17 20.82 -2.30
CA LEU A 214 7.46 20.21 -1.00
C LEU A 214 6.84 21.01 0.14
N GLY A 215 6.97 22.34 0.10
CA GLY A 215 6.28 23.24 1.03
C GLY A 215 4.76 23.06 0.99
N ASP A 216 4.16 23.04 -0.22
CA ASP A 216 2.73 22.82 -0.41
C ASP A 216 2.29 21.48 0.18
N SER A 217 3.05 20.39 -0.06
CA SER A 217 2.71 19.06 0.47
C SER A 217 2.70 19.00 2.00
N LEU A 218 3.40 19.91 2.69
CA LEU A 218 3.39 20.01 4.15
C LEU A 218 2.31 20.98 4.64
N HIS A 219 2.17 22.13 4.00
CA HIS A 219 1.40 23.25 4.52
C HIS A 219 0.02 23.40 3.89
N GLN A 220 -0.14 23.10 2.60
CA GLN A 220 -1.42 23.18 1.91
C GLN A 220 -2.29 21.98 2.26
N ARG A 221 -3.53 22.25 2.66
CA ARG A 221 -4.54 21.24 2.99
C ARG A 221 -5.90 21.71 2.52
N THR A 222 -6.50 20.96 1.62
CA THR A 222 -7.80 21.26 1.04
C THR A 222 -8.85 20.39 1.72
N ARG A 223 -9.66 20.97 2.60
CA ARG A 223 -10.68 20.19 3.30
C ARG A 223 -11.87 19.91 2.38
N ALA A 224 -12.18 18.64 2.14
CA ALA A 224 -13.31 18.24 1.29
C ALA A 224 -13.89 16.89 1.74
N THR A 225 -15.17 16.64 1.43
CA THR A 225 -15.82 15.35 1.63
C THR A 225 -16.60 14.86 0.41
N ASP A 226 -16.65 15.60 -0.68
CA ASP A 226 -17.29 15.15 -1.92
C ASP A 226 -16.50 14.03 -2.59
N ALA A 227 -17.21 13.10 -3.24
CA ALA A 227 -16.63 11.92 -3.86
C ALA A 227 -15.52 12.25 -4.88
N ASP A 228 -15.68 13.32 -5.66
CA ASP A 228 -14.74 13.68 -6.74
C ASP A 228 -13.37 14.06 -6.17
N SER A 229 -13.36 14.86 -5.10
CA SER A 229 -12.16 15.23 -4.35
C SER A 229 -11.44 14.01 -3.75
N TRP A 230 -12.15 12.91 -3.49
CA TRP A 230 -11.59 11.67 -2.95
C TRP A 230 -11.29 10.59 -3.99
N GLY A 231 -11.50 10.86 -5.29
CA GLY A 231 -11.22 9.91 -6.37
C GLY A 231 -12.33 8.88 -6.61
N GLY A 232 -13.54 9.21 -6.18
CA GLY A 232 -14.73 8.38 -6.32
C GLY A 232 -14.58 7.02 -5.66
N ALA A 233 -15.24 6.01 -6.25
CA ALA A 233 -15.24 4.65 -5.70
C ALA A 233 -13.83 4.05 -5.62
N VAL A 234 -12.97 4.32 -6.61
CA VAL A 234 -11.58 3.82 -6.64
C VAL A 234 -10.78 4.33 -5.45
N GLY A 235 -10.83 5.64 -5.18
CA GLY A 235 -10.12 6.22 -4.04
C GLY A 235 -10.65 5.72 -2.69
N LEU A 236 -11.97 5.52 -2.57
CA LEU A 236 -12.56 4.95 -1.36
C LEU A 236 -12.17 3.48 -1.16
N THR A 237 -12.16 2.67 -2.23
CA THR A 237 -11.68 1.28 -2.19
C THR A 237 -10.25 1.23 -1.66
N TRP A 238 -9.36 2.10 -2.13
CA TRP A 238 -8.00 2.19 -1.60
C TRP A 238 -7.99 2.55 -0.11
N MET A 239 -8.78 3.54 0.33
CA MET A 239 -8.81 3.92 1.75
C MET A 239 -9.27 2.77 2.65
N VAL A 240 -10.29 2.03 2.22
CA VAL A 240 -10.87 0.95 3.01
C VAL A 240 -10.05 -0.32 2.93
N ALA A 241 -9.83 -0.85 1.72
CA ALA A 241 -9.14 -2.14 1.54
C ALA A 241 -7.68 -2.05 1.97
N TYR A 242 -7.00 -0.95 1.65
CA TYR A 242 -5.59 -0.82 1.98
C TYR A 242 -5.38 -0.50 3.46
N TRP A 243 -6.01 0.57 3.97
CA TRP A 243 -5.66 1.04 5.33
C TRP A 243 -6.56 0.46 6.42
N ALA A 244 -7.83 0.16 6.13
CA ALA A 244 -8.79 -0.17 7.19
C ALA A 244 -9.01 -1.67 7.37
N SER A 245 -8.97 -2.48 6.31
CA SER A 245 -9.44 -3.87 6.35
C SER A 245 -8.53 -4.89 5.67
N LEU A 246 -8.62 -5.03 4.34
CA LEU A 246 -8.10 -6.19 3.60
C LEU A 246 -6.60 -6.43 3.84
N ILE A 247 -5.76 -5.41 3.65
CA ILE A 247 -4.31 -5.56 3.81
C ILE A 247 -3.91 -5.77 5.29
N PRO A 248 -4.41 -4.99 6.26
CA PRO A 248 -4.16 -5.27 7.67
C PRO A 248 -4.57 -6.68 8.11
N VAL A 249 -5.76 -7.14 7.70
CA VAL A 249 -6.23 -8.49 8.04
C VAL A 249 -5.30 -9.55 7.43
N TRP A 250 -4.89 -9.38 6.17
CA TRP A 250 -3.99 -10.30 5.51
C TRP A 250 -2.63 -10.37 6.21
N VAL A 251 -2.02 -9.23 6.52
CA VAL A 251 -0.74 -9.16 7.23
C VAL A 251 -0.86 -9.74 8.65
N HIS A 252 -1.99 -9.55 9.33
CA HIS A 252 -2.25 -10.17 10.62
C HIS A 252 -2.32 -11.70 10.50
N GLN A 253 -2.95 -12.23 9.45
CA GLN A 253 -2.98 -13.67 9.19
C GLN A 253 -1.59 -14.25 8.91
N VAL A 254 -0.74 -13.53 8.17
CA VAL A 254 0.67 -13.93 7.98
C VAL A 254 1.38 -14.09 9.32
N VAL A 255 1.22 -13.12 10.22
CA VAL A 255 1.81 -13.22 11.57
C VAL A 255 1.23 -14.42 12.32
N LEU A 256 -0.09 -14.56 12.38
CA LEU A 256 -0.74 -15.64 13.14
C LEU A 256 -0.32 -17.04 12.68
N VAL A 257 -0.15 -17.26 11.38
CA VAL A 257 0.25 -18.56 10.84
C VAL A 257 1.73 -18.87 11.12
N LEU A 258 2.60 -17.86 11.09
CA LEU A 258 4.04 -18.04 11.28
C LEU A 258 4.50 -18.00 12.74
N THR A 259 3.61 -17.70 13.69
CA THR A 259 3.91 -17.64 15.13
C THR A 259 3.12 -18.64 15.96
N ARG A 260 2.48 -19.62 15.32
CA ARG A 260 1.85 -20.77 15.97
C ARG A 260 2.84 -21.93 16.07
#